data_AF-A0A3D5Q9V1-F1
#
_entry.id   AF-A0A3D5Q9V1-F1
#
_cell.length_a   1.000
_cell.length_b   1.000
_cell.length_c   1.000
_cell.angle_alpha   90.00
_cell.angle_beta   90.00
_cell.angle_gamma   90.00
#
_symmetry.space_group_name_H-M   'P 1'
#
loop_
_entity.id
_entity.type
_entity.pdbx_description
1 polymer ?
#
loop_
_entity_poly.entity_id
_entity_poly.type
_entity_poly.pdbx_seq_one_letter_code
_entity_poly.pdbx_strand_id
1 'polypeptide(L)'
;MKEVLILMAQYNLETDDEMMNIVYQIPDEKFFGEVGVYYKSLHGILNHIILVNLLWMRRITKQFNEFSEVTHKYKGIDFAGLKNIVFTEKVDLKANLLDTDKDLKEICDKMGSNTLIKSLNYKNTKGEERSKVMWHVFMHIFNHATHHRGQISALLDQFNMDNDYSNLIWKV
;
A
#
# COMPACT_ATOMS: atom_id res chain seq x y z
N MET A 1 2.93 0.34 20.80
CA MET A 1 2.22 -0.10 19.57
C MET A 1 1.70 1.05 18.74
N LYS A 2 0.91 2.00 19.28
CA LYS A 2 0.42 3.15 18.50
C LYS A 2 1.54 3.94 17.82
N GLU A 3 2.57 4.31 18.58
CA GLU A 3 3.74 5.05 18.08
C GLU A 3 4.44 4.32 16.93
N VAL A 4 4.62 3.00 17.05
CA VAL A 4 5.22 2.17 15.99
C VAL A 4 4.37 2.21 14.71
N LEU A 5 3.03 2.19 14.81
CA LEU A 5 2.18 2.29 13.63
C LEU A 5 2.21 3.68 12.99
N ILE A 6 2.26 4.74 13.80
CA ILE A 6 2.40 6.12 13.30
C ILE A 6 3.74 6.28 12.58
N LEU A 7 4.83 5.78 13.19
CA LEU A 7 6.17 5.73 12.60
C LEU A 7 6.15 5.03 11.24
N MET A 8 5.61 3.80 11.21
CA MET A 8 5.54 3.01 9.98
C MET A 8 4.66 3.67 8.91
N ALA A 9 3.55 4.33 9.30
CA ALA A 9 2.68 5.03 8.36
C ALA A 9 3.37 6.27 7.74
N GLN A 10 4.08 7.06 8.56
CA GLN A 10 4.88 8.18 8.08
C GLN A 10 5.96 7.70 7.11
N TYR A 11 6.72 6.69 7.53
CA TYR A 11 7.75 6.07 6.72
C TYR A 11 7.21 5.54 5.39
N ASN A 12 6.06 4.86 5.39
CA ASN A 12 5.44 4.34 4.19
C ASN A 12 5.17 5.46 3.17
N LEU A 13 4.49 6.52 3.62
CA LEU A 13 4.11 7.66 2.79
C LEU A 13 5.32 8.35 2.15
N GLU A 14 6.35 8.67 2.93
CA GLU A 14 7.54 9.34 2.43
C GLU A 14 8.35 8.44 1.49
N THR A 15 8.47 7.16 1.83
CA THR A 15 9.19 6.17 1.01
C THR A 15 8.50 5.91 -0.31
N ASP A 16 7.18 5.83 -0.33
CA ASP A 16 6.44 5.64 -1.57
C ASP A 16 6.49 6.89 -2.46
N ASP A 17 6.55 8.11 -1.91
CA ASP A 17 6.75 9.33 -2.71
C ASP A 17 8.15 9.39 -3.35
N GLU A 18 9.20 9.15 -2.56
CA GLU A 18 10.58 9.09 -3.05
C GLU A 18 10.78 7.98 -4.10
N MET A 19 10.27 6.77 -3.82
CA MET A 19 10.29 5.66 -4.77
C MET A 19 9.60 6.07 -6.08
N MET A 20 8.40 6.67 -5.98
CA MET A 20 7.69 7.10 -7.18
C MET A 20 8.47 8.16 -7.96
N ASN A 21 9.15 9.10 -7.31
CA ASN A 21 9.97 10.11 -7.99
C ASN A 21 11.08 9.51 -8.86
N ILE A 22 11.65 8.37 -8.46
CA ILE A 22 12.62 7.61 -9.26
C ILE A 22 11.89 6.84 -10.37
N VAL A 23 10.80 6.16 -10.02
CA VAL A 23 10.01 5.35 -10.96
C VAL A 23 9.46 6.18 -12.13
N TYR A 24 9.14 7.46 -11.93
CA TYR A 24 8.69 8.36 -13.00
C TYR A 24 9.71 8.54 -14.13
N GLN A 25 10.99 8.40 -13.82
CA GLN A 25 12.07 8.61 -14.77
C GLN A 25 12.30 7.37 -15.66
N ILE A 26 11.70 6.23 -15.30
CA ILE A 26 11.82 4.99 -16.06
C ILE A 26 11.07 5.13 -17.39
N PRO A 27 11.70 4.80 -18.54
CA PRO A 27 11.01 4.75 -19.82
C PRO A 27 9.79 3.82 -19.80
N ASP A 28 8.72 4.21 -20.50
CA ASP A 28 7.46 3.46 -20.51
C ASP A 28 7.63 1.99 -20.90
N GLU A 29 8.52 1.69 -21.85
CA GLU A 29 8.84 0.32 -22.26
C GLU A 29 9.26 -0.57 -21.07
N LYS A 30 10.12 -0.06 -20.18
CA LYS A 30 10.56 -0.80 -18.99
C LYS A 30 9.52 -0.80 -17.88
N PHE A 31 8.77 0.29 -17.73
CA PHE A 31 7.76 0.43 -16.69
C PHE A 31 6.58 -0.53 -16.90
N PHE A 32 6.09 -0.60 -18.14
CA PHE A 32 4.96 -1.43 -18.54
C PHE A 32 5.38 -2.84 -18.98
N GLY A 33 6.61 -3.02 -19.45
CA GLY A 33 7.13 -4.29 -19.96
C GLY A 33 7.28 -5.39 -18.91
N GLU A 34 7.33 -6.65 -19.37
CA GLU A 34 7.53 -7.81 -18.50
C GLU A 34 8.99 -7.92 -18.03
N VAL A 35 9.18 -8.15 -16.73
CA VAL A 35 10.51 -8.13 -16.05
C VAL A 35 10.73 -9.36 -15.16
N GLY A 36 10.10 -10.49 -15.49
CA GLY A 36 10.36 -11.78 -14.83
C GLY A 36 9.89 -11.90 -13.37
N VAL A 37 9.11 -10.94 -12.87
CA VAL A 37 8.60 -10.91 -11.49
C VAL A 37 7.18 -11.47 -11.37
N TYR A 38 6.74 -11.75 -10.14
CA TYR A 38 5.42 -12.37 -9.88
C TYR A 38 4.23 -11.58 -10.44
N TYR A 39 4.29 -10.24 -10.36
CA TYR A 39 3.28 -9.32 -10.92
C TYR A 39 3.60 -8.84 -12.34
N LYS A 40 4.51 -9.55 -13.04
CA LYS A 40 4.92 -9.35 -14.43
C LYS A 40 5.70 -8.07 -14.73
N SER A 41 5.25 -6.91 -14.26
CA SER A 41 5.86 -5.61 -14.54
C SER A 41 5.94 -4.72 -13.29
N LEU A 42 6.68 -3.61 -13.36
CA LEU A 42 6.70 -2.60 -12.29
C LEU A 42 5.30 -1.99 -12.13
N HIS A 43 4.61 -1.74 -13.25
CA HIS A 43 3.20 -1.36 -13.29
C HIS A 43 2.27 -2.31 -12.53
N GLY A 44 2.47 -3.62 -12.70
CA GLY A 44 1.71 -4.65 -11.99
C GLY A 44 1.98 -4.67 -10.48
N ILE A 45 3.24 -4.48 -10.06
CA ILE A 45 3.59 -4.39 -8.63
C ILE A 45 2.91 -3.18 -7.99
N LEU A 46 2.97 -2.00 -8.62
CA LEU A 46 2.35 -0.78 -8.08
C LEU A 46 0.83 -0.90 -7.97
N ASN A 47 0.17 -1.44 -9.01
CA ASN A 47 -1.26 -1.76 -8.92
C ASN A 47 -1.52 -2.69 -7.73
N HIS A 48 -0.74 -3.76 -7.58
CA HIS A 48 -0.91 -4.71 -6.49
C HIS A 48 -0.85 -4.04 -5.10
N ILE A 49 0.13 -3.17 -4.85
CA ILE A 49 0.25 -2.45 -3.57
C ILE A 49 -1.03 -1.65 -3.29
N ILE A 50 -1.48 -0.85 -4.26
CA ILE A 50 -2.68 -0.02 -4.11
C ILE A 50 -3.92 -0.91 -3.88
N LEU A 51 -4.10 -1.97 -4.66
CA LEU A 51 -5.25 -2.88 -4.51
C LEU A 51 -5.28 -3.57 -3.14
N VAL A 52 -4.12 -3.91 -2.57
CA VAL A 52 -4.04 -4.45 -1.19
C VAL A 52 -4.42 -3.40 -0.16
N ASN A 53 -3.96 -2.15 -0.30
CA ASN A 53 -4.36 -1.04 0.57
C ASN A 53 -5.88 -0.83 0.53
N LEU A 54 -6.46 -0.73 -0.67
CA LEU A 54 -7.90 -0.59 -0.88
C LEU A 54 -8.70 -1.76 -0.28
N LEU A 55 -8.24 -2.99 -0.47
CA LEU A 55 -8.89 -4.19 0.07
C LEU A 55 -8.94 -4.16 1.60
N TRP A 56 -7.83 -3.82 2.26
CA TRP A 56 -7.78 -3.74 3.71
C TRP A 56 -8.60 -2.58 4.26
N MET A 57 -8.53 -1.41 3.63
CA MET A 57 -9.34 -0.25 3.99
C MET A 57 -10.84 -0.58 3.93
N ARG A 58 -11.32 -1.27 2.89
CA ARG A 58 -12.73 -1.73 2.82
C ARG A 58 -13.11 -2.65 3.96
N ARG A 59 -12.22 -3.57 4.35
CA ARG A 59 -12.47 -4.48 5.48
C ARG A 59 -12.57 -3.71 6.78
N ILE A 60 -11.63 -2.78 7.01
CA ILE A 60 -11.59 -1.94 8.20
C ILE A 60 -12.86 -1.08 8.29
N THR A 61 -13.20 -0.32 7.26
CA THR A 61 -14.33 0.62 7.30
C THR A 61 -15.70 -0.04 7.30
N LYS A 62 -15.78 -1.31 6.86
CA LYS A 62 -17.00 -2.11 6.99
C LYS A 62 -17.36 -2.40 8.46
N GLN A 63 -16.37 -2.61 9.33
CA GLN A 63 -16.60 -2.90 10.75
C GLN A 63 -16.42 -1.67 11.65
N PHE A 64 -15.49 -0.78 11.31
CA PHE A 64 -15.14 0.42 12.05
C PHE A 64 -15.57 1.65 11.23
N ASN A 65 -16.87 1.97 11.32
CA ASN A 65 -17.51 3.01 10.51
C ASN A 65 -16.99 4.42 10.82
N GLU A 66 -16.32 4.63 11.96
CA GLU A 66 -15.67 5.88 12.32
C GLU A 66 -14.56 6.28 11.32
N PHE A 67 -14.05 5.32 10.54
CA PHE A 67 -13.04 5.55 9.49
C PHE A 67 -13.63 5.65 8.07
N SER A 68 -14.96 5.55 7.92
CA SER A 68 -15.60 5.45 6.59
C SER A 68 -15.38 6.68 5.71
N GLU A 69 -15.34 7.88 6.30
CA GLU A 69 -15.07 9.15 5.60
C GLU A 69 -13.68 9.18 4.97
N VAL A 70 -12.67 8.61 5.64
CA VAL A 70 -11.27 8.58 5.16
C VAL A 70 -11.18 7.85 3.81
N THR A 71 -11.96 6.79 3.64
CA THR A 71 -11.86 5.89 2.47
C THR A 71 -12.88 6.20 1.37
N HIS A 72 -13.68 7.26 1.53
CA HIS A 72 -14.83 7.54 0.66
C HIS A 72 -14.45 7.67 -0.81
N LYS A 73 -13.28 8.25 -1.10
CA LYS A 73 -12.80 8.52 -2.46
C LYS A 73 -12.64 7.26 -3.34
N TYR A 74 -12.59 6.07 -2.75
CA TYR A 74 -12.46 4.80 -3.47
C TYR A 74 -13.76 4.00 -3.55
N LYS A 75 -14.88 4.54 -3.07
CA LYS A 75 -16.21 3.93 -3.25
C LYS A 75 -16.53 3.91 -4.74
N GLY A 76 -16.45 2.73 -5.36
CA GLY A 76 -16.76 2.53 -6.77
C GLY A 76 -15.60 1.96 -7.60
N ILE A 77 -14.38 1.98 -7.07
CA ILE A 77 -13.28 1.21 -7.68
C ILE A 77 -13.59 -0.27 -7.46
N ASP A 78 -13.69 -1.09 -8.49
CA ASP A 78 -13.88 -2.54 -8.33
C ASP A 78 -12.76 -3.33 -9.00
N PHE A 79 -12.40 -4.46 -8.40
CA PHE A 79 -11.36 -5.33 -8.92
C PHE A 79 -11.65 -6.78 -8.52
N ALA A 80 -11.66 -7.65 -9.53
CA ALA A 80 -11.93 -9.08 -9.34
C ALA A 80 -10.77 -9.82 -8.64
N GLY A 81 -9.56 -9.26 -8.65
CA GLY A 81 -8.37 -9.87 -8.06
C GLY A 81 -7.22 -8.90 -7.85
N LEU A 82 -6.24 -9.33 -7.06
CA LEU A 82 -5.07 -8.53 -6.68
C LEU A 82 -3.96 -8.51 -7.76
N LYS A 83 -4.22 -9.11 -8.92
CA LYS A 83 -3.36 -9.05 -10.12
C LYS A 83 -3.95 -8.18 -11.22
N ASN A 84 -5.12 -7.59 -10.99
CA ASN A 84 -5.76 -6.72 -11.96
C ASN A 84 -4.95 -5.42 -12.13
N ILE A 85 -4.98 -4.89 -13.34
CA ILE A 85 -4.51 -3.54 -13.63
C ILE A 85 -5.75 -2.64 -13.64
N VAL A 86 -5.86 -1.78 -12.63
CA VAL A 86 -6.97 -0.84 -12.46
C VAL A 86 -6.53 0.57 -12.82
N PHE A 87 -5.33 0.94 -12.40
CA PHE A 87 -4.73 2.23 -12.71
C PHE A 87 -3.76 2.04 -13.88
N THR A 88 -4.08 2.59 -15.04
CA THR A 88 -3.32 2.36 -16.28
C THR A 88 -2.19 3.37 -16.45
N GLU A 89 -2.37 4.59 -15.97
CA GLU A 89 -1.40 5.67 -16.14
C GLU A 89 -0.45 5.81 -14.94
N LYS A 90 0.80 6.21 -15.19
CA LYS A 90 1.77 6.52 -14.13
C LYS A 90 1.27 7.61 -13.17
N VAL A 91 0.60 8.62 -13.72
CA VAL A 91 0.00 9.74 -12.95
C VAL A 91 -1.02 9.23 -11.94
N ASP A 92 -1.88 8.32 -12.38
CA ASP A 92 -2.91 7.73 -11.53
C ASP A 92 -2.29 6.84 -10.44
N LEU A 93 -1.24 6.09 -10.76
CA LEU A 93 -0.56 5.23 -9.79
C LEU A 93 0.06 6.03 -8.65
N LYS A 94 0.78 7.12 -8.96
CA LYS A 94 1.37 7.95 -7.89
C LYS A 94 0.30 8.60 -7.05
N ALA A 95 -0.70 9.20 -7.70
CA ALA A 95 -1.78 9.87 -6.98
C ALA A 95 -2.50 8.90 -6.03
N ASN A 96 -2.89 7.72 -6.54
CA ASN A 96 -3.62 6.74 -5.74
C ASN A 96 -2.73 6.06 -4.69
N LEU A 97 -1.46 5.76 -4.97
CA LEU A 97 -0.55 5.21 -3.96
C LEU A 97 -0.45 6.16 -2.76
N LEU A 98 -0.05 7.41 -3.01
CA LEU A 98 0.12 8.42 -1.97
C LEU A 98 -1.18 8.74 -1.24
N ASP A 99 -2.30 8.79 -1.96
CA ASP A 99 -3.59 9.02 -1.32
C ASP A 99 -3.99 7.86 -0.42
N THR A 100 -3.71 6.60 -0.80
CA THR A 100 -3.96 5.46 0.08
C THR A 100 -3.03 5.44 1.30
N ASP A 101 -1.76 5.86 1.15
CA ASP A 101 -0.83 5.96 2.28
C ASP A 101 -1.25 7.06 3.27
N LYS A 102 -1.67 8.23 2.77
CA LYS A 102 -2.23 9.31 3.61
C LYS A 102 -3.45 8.83 4.39
N ASP A 103 -4.34 8.08 3.74
CA ASP A 103 -5.55 7.56 4.39
C ASP A 103 -5.22 6.52 5.47
N LEU A 104 -4.29 5.61 5.19
CA LEU A 104 -3.80 4.65 6.18
C LEU A 104 -3.16 5.37 7.38
N LYS A 105 -2.39 6.43 7.13
CA LYS A 105 -1.81 7.27 8.17
C LYS A 105 -2.89 7.98 8.99
N GLU A 106 -3.88 8.57 8.35
CA GLU A 106 -4.99 9.25 9.03
C GLU A 106 -5.76 8.27 9.94
N ILE A 107 -5.98 7.02 9.48
CA ILE A 107 -6.58 5.98 10.32
C ILE A 107 -5.66 5.66 11.51
N CYS A 108 -4.35 5.51 11.30
CA CYS A 108 -3.37 5.31 12.38
C CYS A 108 -3.40 6.43 13.43
N ASP A 109 -3.46 7.69 13.00
CA ASP A 109 -3.49 8.85 13.90
C ASP A 109 -4.78 8.86 14.74
N LYS A 110 -5.93 8.61 14.10
CA LYS A 110 -7.26 8.58 14.74
C LYS A 110 -7.50 7.34 15.61
N MET A 111 -6.80 6.23 15.37
CA MET A 111 -6.98 5.00 16.16
C MET A 111 -6.63 5.24 17.64
N GLY A 112 -7.63 5.08 18.52
CA GLY A 112 -7.40 5.02 19.96
C GLY A 112 -6.75 3.71 20.40
N SER A 113 -6.12 3.70 21.58
CA SER A 113 -5.45 2.51 22.13
C SER A 113 -6.37 1.29 22.22
N ASN A 114 -7.66 1.50 22.54
CA ASN A 114 -8.65 0.43 22.58
C ASN A 114 -8.97 -0.15 21.19
N THR A 115 -9.00 0.66 20.14
CA THR A 115 -9.27 0.17 18.77
C THR A 115 -8.13 -0.70 18.26
N LEU A 116 -6.88 -0.38 18.62
CA LEU A 116 -5.69 -1.14 18.20
C LEU A 116 -5.73 -2.62 18.62
N ILE A 117 -6.36 -2.93 19.75
CA ILE A 117 -6.45 -4.30 20.28
C ILE A 117 -7.78 -5.00 19.95
N LYS A 118 -8.71 -4.33 19.27
CA LYS A 118 -9.96 -4.95 18.81
C LYS A 118 -9.69 -5.88 17.63
N SER A 119 -10.50 -6.93 17.54
CA SER A 119 -10.51 -7.83 16.40
C SER A 119 -11.25 -7.22 15.21
N LEU A 120 -10.59 -7.22 14.06
CA LEU A 120 -11.21 -7.07 12.74
C LEU A 120 -11.64 -8.44 12.23
N ASN A 121 -12.94 -8.61 12.05
CA ASN A 121 -13.56 -9.79 11.46
C ASN A 121 -13.81 -9.53 9.99
N TYR A 122 -13.36 -10.43 9.13
CA TYR A 122 -13.47 -10.28 7.68
C TYR A 122 -13.47 -11.62 6.97
N LYS A 123 -14.03 -11.64 5.76
CA LYS A 123 -13.86 -12.77 4.84
C LYS A 123 -12.59 -12.58 4.01
N ASN A 124 -11.76 -13.61 3.94
CA ASN A 124 -10.63 -13.61 3.02
C ASN A 124 -11.10 -13.75 1.57
N THR A 125 -10.17 -13.74 0.61
CA THR A 125 -10.47 -13.85 -0.83
C THR A 125 -11.08 -15.20 -1.23
N LYS A 126 -11.02 -16.22 -0.36
CA LYS A 126 -11.68 -17.52 -0.54
C LYS A 126 -13.07 -17.57 0.13
N GLY A 127 -13.54 -16.46 0.72
CA GLY A 127 -14.82 -16.38 1.42
C GLY A 127 -14.80 -16.93 2.85
N GLU A 128 -13.65 -17.36 3.37
CA GLU A 128 -13.50 -17.93 4.70
C GLU A 128 -13.48 -16.83 5.76
N GLU A 129 -14.19 -17.04 6.87
CA GLU A 129 -14.16 -16.13 8.01
C GLU A 129 -12.77 -16.13 8.68
N ARG A 130 -12.29 -14.92 8.97
CA ARG A 130 -11.02 -14.65 9.62
C ARG A 130 -11.20 -13.54 10.65
N SER A 131 -10.39 -13.61 11.71
CA SER A 131 -10.34 -12.59 12.75
C SER A 131 -8.89 -12.27 13.05
N LYS A 132 -8.54 -10.98 13.03
CA LYS A 132 -7.18 -10.49 13.33
C LYS A 132 -7.25 -9.22 14.16
N VAL A 133 -6.33 -9.08 15.11
CA VAL A 133 -6.20 -7.85 15.92
C VAL A 133 -5.81 -6.68 15.01
N MET A 134 -6.40 -5.51 15.22
CA MET A 134 -6.23 -4.33 14.35
C MET A 134 -4.75 -3.95 14.12
N TRP A 135 -3.94 -3.91 15.19
CA TRP A 135 -2.53 -3.56 15.02
C TRP A 135 -1.74 -4.58 14.18
N HIS A 136 -2.11 -5.88 14.20
CA HIS A 136 -1.50 -6.88 13.31
C HIS A 136 -1.81 -6.60 11.85
N VAL A 137 -3.03 -6.11 11.56
CA VAL A 137 -3.46 -5.79 10.19
C VAL A 137 -2.63 -4.63 9.64
N PHE A 138 -2.47 -3.55 10.40
CA PHE A 138 -1.66 -2.41 9.97
C PHE A 138 -0.17 -2.77 9.84
N MET A 139 0.39 -3.50 10.81
CA MET A 139 1.77 -4.00 10.66
C MET A 139 1.95 -4.87 9.41
N HIS A 140 0.96 -5.70 9.09
CA HIS A 140 0.97 -6.50 7.87
C HIS A 140 0.95 -5.62 6.61
N ILE A 141 0.09 -4.60 6.54
CA ILE A 141 0.01 -3.66 5.40
C ILE A 141 1.36 -2.98 5.17
N PHE A 142 1.98 -2.42 6.21
CA PHE A 142 3.27 -1.72 6.06
C PHE A 142 4.44 -2.66 5.75
N ASN A 143 4.46 -3.85 6.35
CA ASN A 143 5.48 -4.86 6.03
C ASN A 143 5.31 -5.42 4.61
N HIS A 144 4.06 -5.56 4.13
CA HIS A 144 3.75 -5.95 2.77
C HIS A 144 4.22 -4.89 1.76
N ALA A 145 3.96 -3.61 2.04
CA ALA A 145 4.49 -2.52 1.22
C ALA A 145 6.03 -2.53 1.17
N THR A 146 6.69 -2.74 2.32
CA THR A 146 8.15 -2.89 2.41
C THR A 146 8.68 -4.04 1.56
N HIS A 147 8.01 -5.19 1.57
CA HIS A 147 8.37 -6.34 0.73
C HIS A 147 8.33 -5.99 -0.77
N HIS A 148 7.26 -5.33 -1.23
CA HIS A 148 7.14 -4.96 -2.65
C HIS A 148 8.05 -3.81 -3.05
N ARG A 149 8.31 -2.86 -2.16
CA ARG A 149 9.37 -1.85 -2.36
C ARG A 149 10.75 -2.49 -2.54
N GLY A 150 11.05 -3.57 -1.81
CA GLY A 150 12.28 -4.35 -2.03
C GLY A 150 12.33 -5.00 -3.42
N GLN A 151 11.20 -5.47 -3.94
CA GLN A 151 11.12 -5.98 -5.32
C GLN A 151 11.34 -4.86 -6.34
N ILE A 152 10.77 -3.68 -6.12
CA ILE A 152 10.94 -2.51 -6.99
C ILE A 152 12.40 -2.03 -6.97
N SER A 153 13.03 -1.99 -5.80
CA SER A 153 14.46 -1.65 -5.64
C SER A 153 15.34 -2.57 -6.49
N ALA A 154 15.13 -3.89 -6.40
CA ALA A 154 15.87 -4.84 -7.23
C ALA A 154 15.64 -4.66 -8.75
N LEU A 155 14.45 -4.20 -9.16
CA LEU A 155 14.18 -3.88 -10.58
C LEU A 155 14.87 -2.57 -11.00
N LEU A 156 14.92 -1.57 -10.11
CA LEU A 156 15.63 -0.32 -10.36
C LEU A 156 17.13 -0.56 -10.56
N ASP A 157 17.74 -1.44 -9.77
CA ASP A 157 19.13 -1.89 -9.97
C ASP A 157 19.32 -2.50 -11.37
N GLN A 158 18.42 -3.40 -11.79
CA GLN A 158 18.46 -4.00 -13.14
C GLN A 158 18.30 -2.96 -14.25
N PHE A 159 17.62 -1.86 -13.97
CA PHE A 159 17.46 -0.77 -14.91
C PHE A 159 18.61 0.24 -14.89
N ASN A 160 19.61 0.04 -14.01
CA ASN A 160 20.71 0.96 -13.73
C ASN A 160 20.20 2.32 -13.21
N MET A 161 19.25 2.30 -12.27
CA MET A 161 18.70 3.48 -11.60
C MET A 161 19.12 3.49 -10.13
N ASP A 162 19.73 4.58 -9.67
CA ASP A 162 20.06 4.75 -8.25
C ASP A 162 18.77 4.80 -7.41
N ASN A 163 18.75 4.04 -6.32
CA ASN A 163 17.54 3.85 -5.52
C ASN A 163 17.80 3.70 -4.00
N ASP A 164 18.24 4.77 -3.34
CA ASP A 164 18.36 4.80 -1.87
C ASP A 164 17.17 5.50 -1.21
N TYR A 165 15.96 4.95 -1.42
CA TYR A 165 14.73 5.49 -0.82
C TYR A 165 14.30 4.76 0.46
N SER A 166 14.88 3.60 0.81
CA SER A 166 14.28 2.71 1.84
C SER A 166 14.76 2.99 3.28
N ASN A 167 15.45 4.10 3.53
CA ASN A 167 15.99 4.37 4.87
C ASN A 167 14.92 4.91 5.82
N LEU A 168 14.68 4.20 6.94
CA LEU A 168 13.74 4.63 7.97
C LEU A 168 14.27 5.79 8.83
N ILE A 169 15.57 5.81 9.15
CA ILE A 169 16.15 6.70 10.16
C ILE A 169 16.15 8.16 9.72
N TRP A 170 16.15 8.43 8.42
CA TRP A 170 16.16 9.81 7.89
C TRP A 170 14.76 10.44 7.72
N LYS A 171 13.70 9.66 7.98
CA LYS A 171 12.31 9.99 7.66
C LYS A 171 11.43 10.27 8.87
N VAL A 172 12.04 10.23 10.07
CA VAL A 172 11.33 10.17 11.35
C VAL A 172 12.04 10.99 12.41
#